data_AF-A0A067QVA5-F1
#
_entry.id   AF-A0A067QVA5-F1
#
_cell.length_a   1.000
_cell.length_b   1.000
_cell.length_c   1.000
_cell.angle_alpha   90.00
_cell.angle_beta   90.00
_cell.angle_gamma   90.00
#
_symmetry.space_group_name_H-M   'P 1'
#
loop_
_entity.id
_entity.type
_entity.pdbx_description
1 polymer ?
#
loop_
_entity_poly.entity_id
_entity_poly.type
_entity_poly.pdbx_seq_one_letter_code
_entity_poly.pdbx_strand_id
1 'polypeptide(L)'
;MTRANLRLMASEDEFLNAIRENLHKSGKLSKIKAELKTEIMKVLEPESNSNSKPEIPSETLIINELIREFLTWNGYHYTTSVLVAESGMPVEPLDRTSLTRSVGVSDSTWASELPLLYSMVSTFKKLVQQP
;
A
#
# COMPACT_ATOMS: atom_id res chain seq x y z
N MET A 1 19.52 -25.89 36.60
CA MET A 1 19.42 -24.71 35.71
C MET A 1 18.97 -23.52 36.55
N THR A 2 19.92 -22.68 36.94
CA THR A 2 19.85 -21.80 38.11
C THR A 2 19.27 -20.43 37.73
N ARG A 3 18.47 -19.80 38.60
CA ARG A 3 17.75 -18.52 38.43
C ARG A 3 18.52 -17.37 37.72
N ALA A 4 19.85 -17.38 37.78
CA ALA A 4 20.71 -16.45 37.06
C ALA A 4 20.59 -16.56 35.52
N ASN A 5 20.45 -17.78 34.97
CA ASN A 5 20.30 -17.97 33.53
C ASN A 5 18.95 -17.46 33.03
N LEU A 6 17.87 -17.61 33.80
CA LEU A 6 16.55 -17.06 33.43
C LEU A 6 16.58 -15.53 33.38
N ARG A 7 17.30 -14.88 34.29
CA ARG A 7 17.41 -13.42 34.35
C ARG A 7 18.30 -12.85 33.23
N LEU A 8 19.35 -13.58 32.85
CA LEU A 8 20.19 -13.25 31.69
C LEU A 8 19.39 -13.37 30.37
N MET A 9 18.67 -14.47 30.18
CA MET A 9 17.80 -14.67 29.01
C MET A 9 16.72 -13.59 28.91
N ALA A 10 16.10 -13.21 30.04
CA ALA A 10 15.13 -12.11 30.06
C ALA A 10 15.73 -10.77 29.60
N SER A 11 16.98 -10.46 29.97
CA SER A 11 17.63 -9.22 29.53
C SER A 11 18.08 -9.26 28.06
N GLU A 12 18.44 -10.44 27.56
CA GLU A 12 18.80 -10.64 26.15
C GLU A 12 17.57 -10.47 25.25
N ASP A 13 16.44 -11.05 25.65
CA ASP A 13 15.16 -10.88 24.97
C ASP A 13 14.67 -9.43 25.00
N GLU A 14 14.82 -8.75 26.14
CA GLU A 14 14.44 -7.34 26.30
C GLU A 14 15.31 -6.43 25.42
N PHE A 15 16.61 -6.71 25.34
CA PHE A 15 17.53 -6.03 24.44
C PHE A 15 17.21 -6.29 22.96
N LEU A 16 16.95 -7.54 22.58
CA LEU A 16 16.53 -7.92 21.23
C LEU A 16 15.22 -7.24 20.84
N ASN A 17 14.27 -7.13 21.77
CA ASN A 17 13.01 -6.43 21.54
C ASN A 17 13.22 -4.93 21.35
N ALA A 18 14.10 -4.30 22.14
CA ALA A 18 14.45 -2.89 21.95
C ALA A 18 15.09 -2.63 20.57
N ILE A 19 15.96 -3.53 20.10
CA ILE A 19 16.55 -3.46 18.75
C ILE A 19 15.45 -3.59 17.68
N ARG A 20 14.56 -4.59 17.80
CA ARG A 20 13.45 -4.78 16.86
C ARG A 20 12.56 -3.56 16.81
N GLU A 21 12.24 -2.97 17.96
CA GLU A 21 11.40 -1.78 18.05
C GLU A 21 12.09 -0.55 17.42
N ASN A 22 13.40 -0.40 17.59
CA ASN A 22 14.17 0.66 16.94
C ASN A 22 14.22 0.47 15.41
N LEU A 23 14.46 -0.75 14.93
CA LEU A 23 14.42 -1.10 13.51
C LEU A 23 13.02 -0.92 12.90
N HIS A 24 11.97 -1.15 13.70
CA HIS A 24 10.60 -0.89 13.32
C HIS A 24 10.31 0.61 13.21
N LYS A 25 10.69 1.41 14.23
CA LYS A 25 10.53 2.88 14.25
C LYS A 25 11.31 3.57 13.13
N SER A 26 12.48 3.04 12.77
CA SER A 26 13.30 3.58 11.67
C SER A 26 12.85 3.10 10.28
N GLY A 27 11.81 2.26 10.16
CA GLY A 27 11.31 1.73 8.89
C GLY A 27 12.22 0.69 8.20
N LYS A 28 13.43 0.48 8.71
CA LYS A 28 14.42 -0.48 8.16
C LYS A 28 13.91 -1.92 8.21
N LEU A 29 13.18 -2.28 9.27
CA LEU A 29 12.61 -3.62 9.41
C LEU A 29 11.54 -3.91 8.35
N SER A 30 10.74 -2.92 8.01
CA SER A 30 9.71 -3.04 6.97
C SER A 30 10.33 -3.21 5.59
N LYS A 31 11.41 -2.47 5.29
CA LYS A 31 12.17 -2.61 4.04
C LYS A 31 12.75 -4.03 3.91
N ILE A 32 13.41 -4.53 4.95
CA ILE A 32 13.98 -5.88 4.96
C ILE A 32 12.88 -6.95 4.77
N LYS A 33 11.73 -6.80 5.42
CA LYS A 33 10.59 -7.72 5.24
C LYS A 33 10.05 -7.69 3.81
N ALA A 34 9.97 -6.52 3.19
CA ALA A 34 9.49 -6.37 1.81
C ALA A 34 10.48 -6.97 0.79
N GLU A 35 11.77 -6.73 0.98
CA GLU A 35 12.84 -7.34 0.17
C GLU A 35 12.81 -8.87 0.30
N LEU A 36 12.69 -9.38 1.53
CA LEU A 36 12.56 -10.82 1.77
C LEU A 36 11.31 -11.41 1.12
N LYS A 37 10.15 -10.75 1.24
CA LYS A 37 8.91 -11.19 0.59
C LYS A 37 9.07 -11.23 -0.93
N THR A 38 9.79 -10.26 -1.50
CA THR A 38 10.08 -10.20 -2.94
C THR A 38 10.96 -11.38 -3.38
N GLU A 39 12.06 -11.65 -2.67
CA GLU A 39 12.94 -12.78 -2.99
C GLU A 39 12.24 -14.13 -2.82
N ILE A 40 11.40 -14.29 -1.78
CA ILE A 40 10.57 -15.48 -1.62
C ILE A 40 9.62 -15.66 -2.80
N MET A 41 8.98 -14.57 -3.27
CA MET A 41 8.08 -14.65 -4.43
C MET A 41 8.83 -15.06 -5.70
N LYS A 42 10.02 -14.50 -5.96
CA LYS A 42 10.86 -14.91 -7.11
C LYS A 42 11.22 -16.40 -7.09
N VAL A 43 11.44 -16.97 -5.90
CA VAL A 43 11.77 -18.40 -5.75
C VAL A 43 10.53 -19.29 -5.86
N LEU A 44 9.38 -18.80 -5.38
CA LEU A 44 8.11 -19.52 -5.43
C LEU A 44 7.40 -19.43 -6.77
N GLU A 45 7.68 -18.42 -7.58
CA GLU A 45 7.19 -18.31 -8.96
C GLU A 45 8.02 -19.25 -9.84
N PRO A 46 7.50 -20.43 -10.23
CA PRO A 46 8.19 -21.22 -11.24
C PRO A 46 8.25 -20.39 -12.51
N GLU A 47 9.42 -20.36 -13.15
CA GLU A 47 9.69 -19.85 -14.49
C GLU A 47 8.59 -20.31 -15.46
N SER A 48 7.48 -19.58 -15.47
CA SER A 48 6.28 -19.89 -16.23
C SER A 48 6.20 -18.86 -17.32
N ASN A 49 7.04 -19.08 -18.34
CA ASN A 49 6.74 -18.86 -19.75
C ASN A 49 5.69 -17.75 -20.04
N SER A 50 6.00 -16.48 -19.81
CA SER A 50 5.66 -15.39 -20.73
C SER A 50 6.33 -14.08 -20.30
N ASN A 51 6.92 -13.38 -21.26
CA ASN A 51 7.38 -11.99 -21.14
C ASN A 51 6.19 -11.00 -21.07
N SER A 52 5.25 -11.23 -20.17
CA SER A 52 4.21 -10.27 -19.82
C SER A 52 3.54 -10.73 -18.55
N LYS A 53 3.86 -10.10 -17.42
CA LYS A 53 2.93 -10.07 -16.28
C LYS A 53 1.53 -9.78 -16.85
N PRO A 54 0.48 -10.57 -16.52
CA PRO A 54 -0.84 -10.36 -17.10
C PRO A 54 -1.20 -8.87 -16.97
N GLU A 55 -1.48 -8.22 -18.11
CA GLU A 55 -1.81 -6.80 -18.12
C GLU A 55 -3.00 -6.57 -17.20
N ILE A 56 -2.81 -5.71 -16.21
CA ILE A 56 -3.87 -5.32 -15.29
C ILE A 56 -4.98 -4.69 -16.14
N PRO A 57 -6.23 -5.19 -16.06
CA PRO A 57 -7.33 -4.58 -16.79
C PRO A 57 -7.40 -3.08 -16.48
N SER A 58 -7.67 -2.26 -17.49
CA SER A 58 -7.62 -0.79 -17.35
C SER A 58 -8.54 -0.29 -16.22
N GLU A 59 -9.70 -0.93 -16.04
CA GLU A 59 -10.63 -0.63 -14.94
C GLU A 59 -10.03 -0.96 -13.56
N THR A 60 -9.36 -2.10 -13.42
CA THR A 60 -8.65 -2.47 -12.18
C THR A 60 -7.52 -1.50 -11.89
N LEU A 61 -6.80 -1.02 -12.91
CA LEU A 61 -5.76 -0.02 -12.73
C LEU A 61 -6.34 1.29 -12.18
N ILE A 62 -7.45 1.76 -12.75
CA ILE A 62 -8.14 2.98 -12.29
C ILE A 62 -8.58 2.82 -10.83
N ILE A 63 -9.16 1.67 -10.47
CA ILE A 63 -9.56 1.39 -9.08
C ILE A 63 -8.35 1.39 -8.15
N ASN A 64 -7.23 0.77 -8.55
CA ASN A 64 -6.02 0.76 -7.75
C ASN A 64 -5.39 2.16 -7.60
N GLU A 65 -5.45 3.01 -8.62
CA GLU A 65 -5.01 4.41 -8.54
C GLU A 65 -5.90 5.23 -7.59
N LEU A 66 -7.22 5.02 -7.61
CA LEU A 66 -8.16 5.63 -6.66
C LEU A 66 -7.86 5.21 -5.22
N ILE A 67 -7.58 3.93 -5.00
CA ILE A 67 -7.19 3.40 -3.69
C ILE A 67 -5.83 3.98 -3.27
N ARG A 68 -4.84 3.99 -4.16
CA ARG A 68 -3.51 4.57 -3.91
C ARG A 68 -3.62 6.02 -3.46
N GLU A 69 -4.40 6.84 -4.17
CA GLU A 69 -4.60 8.26 -3.83
C GLU A 69 -5.20 8.42 -2.43
N PHE A 70 -6.26 7.65 -2.13
CA PHE A 70 -6.88 7.64 -0.81
C PHE A 70 -5.92 7.22 0.30
N LEU A 71 -5.18 6.13 0.10
CA LEU A 71 -4.23 5.62 1.08
C LEU A 71 -3.10 6.63 1.31
N THR A 72 -2.60 7.25 0.24
CA THR A 72 -1.51 8.24 0.31
C THR A 72 -1.95 9.48 1.08
N TRP A 73 -3.14 10.01 0.77
CA TRP A 73 -3.69 11.19 1.44
C TRP A 73 -3.96 10.96 2.92
N ASN A 74 -4.42 9.76 3.30
CA ASN A 74 -4.64 9.38 4.71
C ASN A 74 -3.35 8.96 5.45
N GLY A 75 -2.18 9.01 4.81
CA GLY A 75 -0.90 8.66 5.43
C GLY A 75 -0.62 7.15 5.55
N TYR A 76 -1.35 6.30 4.84
CA TYR A 76 -1.17 4.85 4.83
C TYR A 76 -0.06 4.40 3.86
N HIS A 77 1.14 4.96 4.02
CA HIS A 77 2.26 4.79 3.08
C HIS A 77 2.71 3.33 2.93
N TYR A 78 2.71 2.55 4.01
CA TYR A 78 3.11 1.14 3.96
C TYR A 78 2.10 0.29 3.18
N THR A 79 0.81 0.48 3.43
CA THR A 79 -0.28 -0.19 2.70
C THR A 79 -0.22 0.17 1.22
N THR A 80 0.08 1.43 0.91
CA THR A 80 0.28 1.90 -0.47
C THR A 80 1.42 1.14 -1.14
N SER A 81 2.58 1.02 -0.49
CA SER A 81 3.74 0.29 -1.05
C SER A 81 3.43 -1.19 -1.31
N VAL A 82 2.70 -1.85 -0.40
CA VAL A 82 2.28 -3.25 -0.58
C VAL A 82 1.30 -3.36 -1.76
N LEU A 83 0.32 -2.46 -1.86
CA LEU A 83 -0.63 -2.42 -2.98
C LEU A 83 0.10 -2.30 -4.33
N VAL A 84 1.08 -1.39 -4.44
CA VAL A 84 1.86 -1.21 -5.67
C VAL A 84 2.57 -2.51 -6.06
N ALA A 85 3.27 -3.12 -5.10
CA ALA A 85 4.04 -4.33 -5.34
C ALA A 85 3.15 -5.53 -5.70
N GLU A 86 2.06 -5.74 -4.96
CA GLU A 86 1.16 -6.89 -5.14
C GLU A 86 0.34 -6.80 -6.42
N SER A 87 -0.20 -5.63 -6.73
CA SER A 87 -0.99 -5.46 -7.96
C SER A 87 -0.13 -5.44 -9.22
N GLY A 88 1.15 -5.06 -9.11
CA GLY A 88 2.01 -4.85 -10.28
C GLY A 88 1.72 -3.59 -11.06
N MET A 89 0.97 -2.66 -10.48
CA MET A 89 0.71 -1.36 -11.09
C MET A 89 2.00 -0.52 -11.14
N PRO A 90 2.07 0.50 -12.02
CA PRO A 90 3.23 1.39 -12.11
C PRO A 90 3.61 2.01 -10.76
N VAL A 91 4.90 2.17 -10.49
CA VAL A 91 5.36 2.81 -9.25
C VAL A 91 5.00 4.29 -9.24
N GLU A 92 5.11 4.95 -10.38
CA GLU A 92 4.68 6.34 -10.54
C GLU A 92 3.15 6.43 -10.52
N PRO A 93 2.54 7.31 -9.70
CA PRO A 93 1.10 7.51 -9.69
C PRO A 93 0.60 8.06 -11.03
N LEU A 94 -0.65 7.74 -11.37
CA LEU A 94 -1.31 8.38 -12.50
C LEU A 94 -1.53 9.87 -12.21
N ASP A 95 -1.33 10.72 -13.21
CA ASP A 95 -1.68 12.14 -13.12
C ASP A 95 -3.17 12.31 -12.79
N ARG A 96 -3.46 13.25 -11.89
CA ARG A 96 -4.81 13.49 -11.40
C ARG A 96 -5.79 13.96 -12.47
N THR A 97 -5.33 14.71 -13.47
CA THR A 97 -6.16 15.12 -14.62
C THR A 97 -6.57 13.91 -15.46
N SER A 98 -5.67 12.94 -15.58
CA SER A 98 -5.91 11.68 -16.29
C SER A 98 -6.86 10.78 -15.51
N LEU A 99 -6.70 10.70 -14.18
CA LEU A 99 -7.57 9.93 -13.30
C LEU A 99 -9.00 10.49 -13.27
N THR A 100 -9.17 11.80 -13.10
CA THR A 100 -10.49 12.48 -13.15
C THR A 100 -11.20 12.24 -14.49
N ARG A 101 -10.48 12.35 -15.61
CA ARG A 101 -11.03 12.05 -16.94
C ARG A 101 -11.49 10.60 -17.06
N SER A 102 -10.71 9.66 -16.54
CA SER A 102 -11.03 8.23 -16.62
C SER A 102 -12.32 7.86 -15.88
N VAL A 103 -12.64 8.57 -14.79
CA VAL A 103 -13.83 8.30 -13.97
C VAL A 103 -15.02 9.23 -14.32
N GLY A 104 -14.82 10.20 -15.22
CA GLY A 104 -15.91 11.10 -15.65
C GLY A 104 -16.39 12.08 -14.58
N VAL A 105 -15.57 12.37 -13.57
CA VAL A 105 -15.89 13.34 -12.52
C VAL A 105 -15.16 14.65 -12.83
N SER A 106 -15.89 15.76 -12.94
CA SER A 106 -15.29 17.10 -13.04
C SER A 106 -14.73 17.51 -11.68
N ASP A 107 -13.44 17.85 -11.63
CA ASP A 107 -12.79 18.38 -10.42
C ASP A 107 -13.42 19.75 -10.10
N SER A 108 -14.47 19.76 -9.28
CA SER A 108 -15.01 21.01 -8.73
C SER A 108 -13.95 21.63 -7.82
N THR A 109 -13.91 22.96 -7.70
CA THR A 109 -12.83 23.73 -7.07
C THR A 109 -12.52 23.38 -5.60
N TRP A 110 -13.40 22.64 -4.90
CA TRP A 110 -13.17 22.10 -3.55
C TRP A 110 -12.75 20.62 -3.53
N ALA A 111 -12.96 19.90 -4.64
CA ALA A 111 -12.59 18.50 -4.78
C ALA A 111 -11.09 18.31 -5.05
N SER A 112 -10.38 19.35 -5.53
CA SER A 112 -8.96 19.28 -5.89
C SER A 112 -8.02 18.97 -4.72
N GLU A 113 -8.44 19.24 -3.47
CA GLU A 113 -7.63 18.99 -2.26
C GLU A 113 -7.92 17.62 -1.61
N LEU A 114 -8.99 16.94 -2.04
CA LEU A 114 -9.43 15.66 -1.46
C LEU A 114 -9.26 14.51 -2.47
N PRO A 115 -9.01 13.28 -2.02
CA PRO A 115 -9.01 12.12 -2.91
C PRO A 115 -10.35 11.96 -3.63
N LEU A 116 -10.31 11.58 -4.91
CA LEU A 116 -11.50 11.44 -5.76
C LEU A 116 -12.53 10.47 -5.15
N LEU A 117 -12.08 9.45 -4.41
CA LEU A 117 -12.98 8.52 -3.72
C LEU A 117 -13.93 9.24 -2.75
N TYR A 118 -13.50 10.30 -2.06
CA TYR A 118 -14.41 11.08 -1.22
C TYR A 118 -15.50 11.76 -2.05
N SER A 119 -15.11 12.34 -3.19
CA SER A 119 -16.04 12.99 -4.12
C SER A 119 -17.04 12.00 -4.71
N MET A 120 -16.59 10.80 -5.09
CA MET A 120 -17.48 9.74 -5.61
C MET A 120 -18.50 9.29 -4.56
N VAL A 121 -18.06 9.01 -3.34
CA VAL A 121 -18.94 8.61 -2.24
C VAL A 121 -19.96 9.70 -1.92
N SER A 122 -19.53 10.96 -1.91
CA SER A 122 -20.42 12.11 -1.68
C SER A 122 -21.47 12.24 -2.77
N THR A 123 -21.07 12.14 -4.05
CA THR A 123 -21.98 12.17 -5.20
C THR A 123 -22.97 11.01 -5.17
N PHE A 124 -22.49 9.79 -4.92
CA PHE A 124 -23.35 8.61 -4.82
C PHE A 124 -24.39 8.75 -3.70
N LYS A 125 -23.98 9.23 -2.52
CA LYS A 125 -24.90 9.53 -1.41
C LYS A 125 -25.98 10.53 -1.81
N LYS A 126 -25.62 11.59 -2.54
CA LYS A 126 -26.60 12.58 -3.04
C LYS A 126 -27.57 11.97 -4.04
N LEU A 127 -27.10 11.14 -4.96
CA LEU A 127 -27.95 10.47 -5.96
C LEU A 127 -28.97 9.52 -5.30
N VAL A 128 -28.53 8.76 -4.30
CA VAL A 128 -29.42 7.85 -3.55
C VAL A 128 -30.41 8.59 -2.64
N GLN A 129 -30.07 9.82 -2.23
CA GLN A 129 -30.91 10.66 -1.35
C GLN A 129 -31.84 11.62 -2.11
N GLN A 130 -31.80 11.64 -3.45
CA GLN A 130 -32.79 12.37 -4.25
C GLN A 130 -34.06 11.50 -4.38
N PRO A 131 -35.25 12.03 -4.03
CA PRO A 131 -36.52 11.33 -4.18
C PRO A 131 -36.92 11.09 -5.64
#